data_AF-A0A9E7K746-F1
#
_entry.id   AF-A0A9E7K746-F1
#
_cell.length_a   1.000
_cell.length_b   1.000
_cell.length_c   1.000
_cell.angle_alpha   90.00
_cell.angle_beta   90.00
_cell.angle_gamma   90.00
#
_symmetry.space_group_name_H-M   'P 1'
#
loop_
_entity.id
_entity.type
_entity.pdbx_description
1 polymer ?
#
loop_
_entity_poly.entity_id
_entity_poly.type
_entity_poly.pdbx_seq_one_letter_code
_entity_poly.pdbx_strand_id
1 'polypeptide(L)'
;MGFQISKQWITICKYGFFCALETVLRRTKRSSPDMAAKILLIALLALASSHALASDPSPLQDFCVADMDSKVRVNGFVCKDPTVVKAEDFFSTGLDKAGDTGKKLGSNVTAVNVNKILGLNTLGISMATTLHTHPRATEILTVIEGQLFVGFVTSNSDNGNRLFTKMLKKGDVFVFPEGLIHFQFNPGHTNTVAIGALSSQNPGTITIANAVFGSKPPISDEVLAKAFQVDKKTIDWLQAQF
;
A
#
# COMPACT_ATOMS: atom_id res chain seq x y z
N MET A 1 2.74 -39.45 31.83
CA MET A 1 1.29 -39.26 31.66
C MET A 1 1.09 -38.67 30.27
N GLY A 2 0.69 -39.50 29.31
CA GLY A 2 0.68 -39.16 27.89
C GLY A 2 -0.64 -38.57 27.41
N PHE A 3 -0.64 -38.03 26.19
CA PHE A 3 -1.56 -38.48 25.13
C PHE A 3 -1.04 -38.07 23.75
N GLN A 4 -1.13 -39.00 22.82
CA GLN A 4 -0.80 -38.92 21.40
C GLN A 4 -2.07 -39.28 20.63
N ILE A 5 -2.47 -38.52 19.62
CA ILE A 5 -3.37 -38.97 18.54
C ILE A 5 -2.89 -38.39 17.20
N SER A 6 -2.97 -39.23 16.17
CA SER A 6 -2.36 -39.18 14.85
C SER A 6 -3.16 -38.42 13.78
N LYS A 7 -2.43 -38.02 12.72
CA LYS A 7 -2.78 -37.97 11.27
C LYS A 7 -4.27 -37.95 10.92
N GLN A 8 -4.73 -36.94 10.15
CA GLN A 8 -4.76 -36.95 8.67
C GLN A 8 -5.68 -35.81 8.14
N TRP A 9 -5.26 -35.14 7.06
CA TRP A 9 -6.02 -34.20 6.21
C TRP A 9 -6.38 -32.82 6.75
N ILE A 10 -5.48 -31.84 6.56
CA ILE A 10 -5.89 -30.50 6.12
C ILE A 10 -5.04 -30.13 4.91
N THR A 11 -5.53 -30.54 3.75
CA THR A 11 -5.17 -29.92 2.48
C THR A 11 -5.45 -28.42 2.62
N ILE A 12 -4.44 -27.61 2.34
CA ILE A 12 -4.51 -26.15 2.32
C ILE A 12 -5.59 -25.74 1.30
N CYS A 13 -6.78 -25.43 1.81
CA CYS A 13 -7.85 -24.82 1.03
C CYS A 13 -7.50 -23.33 0.93
N LYS A 14 -6.90 -22.94 -0.21
CA LYS A 14 -6.45 -21.56 -0.46
C LYS A 14 -7.61 -20.56 -0.67
N TYR A 15 -8.86 -20.99 -0.53
CA TYR A 15 -10.05 -20.17 -0.56
C TYR A 15 -11.07 -20.78 0.41
N GLY A 16 -11.25 -20.15 1.58
CA GLY A 16 -12.09 -20.64 2.69
C GLY A 16 -13.59 -20.81 2.37
N PHE A 17 -14.01 -20.57 1.14
CA PHE A 17 -15.41 -20.66 0.71
C PHE A 17 -15.88 -22.10 0.43
N PHE A 18 -14.98 -22.99 -0.05
CA PHE A 18 -15.39 -24.33 -0.49
C PHE A 18 -15.50 -25.37 0.65
N CYS A 19 -14.71 -25.27 1.72
CA CYS A 19 -14.79 -26.22 2.85
C CYS A 19 -16.07 -26.06 3.70
N ALA A 20 -16.65 -24.86 3.75
CA ALA A 20 -17.88 -24.61 4.50
C ALA A 20 -19.11 -25.24 3.82
N LEU A 21 -19.12 -25.30 2.50
CA LEU A 21 -20.28 -25.75 1.72
C LEU A 21 -20.56 -27.25 1.90
N GLU A 22 -19.53 -28.10 1.91
CA GLU A 22 -19.71 -29.55 2.11
C GLU A 22 -20.23 -29.91 3.50
N THR A 23 -19.80 -29.18 4.54
CA THR A 23 -20.21 -29.41 5.92
C THR A 23 -21.67 -28.98 6.16
N VAL A 24 -22.10 -27.89 5.51
CA VAL A 24 -23.48 -27.41 5.55
C VAL A 24 -24.42 -28.36 4.80
N LEU A 25 -24.02 -28.84 3.62
CA LEU A 25 -24.84 -29.76 2.80
C LEU A 25 -25.05 -31.14 3.44
N ARG A 26 -24.14 -31.62 4.30
CA ARG A 26 -24.34 -32.89 5.05
C ARG A 26 -25.28 -32.74 6.25
N ARG A 27 -25.40 -31.54 6.85
CA ARG A 27 -26.28 -31.28 8.01
C ARG A 27 -27.74 -30.96 7.64
N THR A 28 -27.99 -30.45 6.44
CA THR A 28 -29.34 -30.11 5.96
C THR A 28 -30.22 -31.35 5.71
N LYS A 29 -29.63 -32.54 5.58
CA LYS A 29 -30.38 -33.80 5.42
C LYS A 29 -31.15 -34.23 6.68
N ARG A 30 -30.96 -33.56 7.82
CA ARG A 30 -31.56 -33.91 9.13
C ARG A 30 -32.29 -32.74 9.82
N SER A 31 -32.46 -31.61 9.15
CA SER A 31 -33.02 -30.38 9.73
C SER A 31 -34.45 -30.10 9.26
N SER A 32 -35.30 -29.56 10.14
CA SER A 32 -36.65 -29.10 9.79
C SER A 32 -36.61 -28.00 8.70
N PRO A 33 -37.66 -27.85 7.87
CA PRO A 33 -37.69 -26.88 6.78
C PRO A 33 -37.42 -25.43 7.22
N ASP A 34 -37.80 -25.06 8.45
CA ASP A 34 -37.51 -23.76 9.06
C ASP A 34 -36.00 -23.55 9.31
N MET A 35 -35.27 -24.59 9.72
CA MET A 35 -33.83 -24.52 9.94
C MET A 35 -33.04 -24.43 8.62
N ALA A 36 -33.51 -25.10 7.56
CA ALA A 36 -32.90 -25.00 6.23
C ALA A 36 -33.08 -23.60 5.63
N ALA A 37 -34.27 -23.00 5.79
CA ALA A 37 -34.55 -21.63 5.34
C ALA A 37 -33.68 -20.60 6.07
N LYS A 38 -33.50 -20.74 7.39
CA LYS A 38 -32.62 -19.87 8.19
C LYS A 38 -31.15 -19.97 7.76
N ILE A 39 -30.65 -21.19 7.49
CA ILE A 39 -29.28 -21.40 7.01
C ILE A 39 -29.09 -20.76 5.62
N LEU A 40 -30.05 -20.93 4.71
CA LEU A 40 -30.01 -20.32 3.38
C LEU A 40 -30.03 -18.79 3.45
N LEU A 41 -30.87 -18.23 4.33
CA LEU A 41 -30.94 -16.78 4.56
C LEU A 41 -29.63 -16.22 5.12
N ILE A 42 -29.01 -16.91 6.09
CA ILE A 42 -27.70 -16.53 6.64
C ILE A 42 -26.62 -16.61 5.56
N ALA A 43 -26.63 -17.63 4.71
CA ALA A 43 -25.69 -17.75 3.60
C ALA A 43 -25.87 -16.60 2.58
N LEU A 44 -27.12 -16.27 2.21
CA LEU A 44 -27.41 -15.16 1.29
C LEU A 44 -26.99 -13.80 1.89
N LEU A 45 -27.24 -13.57 3.18
CA LEU A 45 -26.79 -12.38 3.90
C LEU A 45 -25.26 -12.30 3.97
N ALA A 46 -24.57 -13.42 4.18
CA ALA A 46 -23.10 -13.49 4.17
C ALA A 46 -22.51 -13.21 2.79
N LEU A 47 -23.11 -13.73 1.71
CA LEU A 47 -22.72 -13.42 0.33
C LEU A 47 -22.98 -11.94 -0.02
N ALA A 48 -24.07 -11.35 0.47
CA ALA A 48 -24.40 -9.96 0.22
C ALA A 48 -23.53 -8.95 0.99
N SER A 49 -22.79 -9.40 2.01
CA SER A 49 -22.10 -8.51 2.95
C SER A 49 -20.58 -8.42 2.78
N SER A 50 -19.96 -9.07 1.78
CA SER A 50 -18.52 -9.31 1.83
C SER A 50 -17.73 -9.08 0.54
N HIS A 51 -17.78 -7.87 -0.02
CA HIS A 51 -16.71 -7.36 -0.90
C HIS A 51 -16.22 -6.00 -0.39
N ALA A 52 -15.46 -5.99 0.70
CA ALA A 52 -14.61 -4.84 1.02
C ALA A 52 -13.41 -4.88 0.07
N LEU A 53 -13.48 -4.12 -1.03
CA LEU A 53 -12.32 -3.89 -1.88
C LEU A 53 -11.39 -2.91 -1.14
N ALA A 54 -10.22 -3.39 -0.73
CA ALA A 54 -9.20 -2.58 -0.06
C ALA A 54 -8.28 -1.84 -1.05
N SER A 55 -8.38 -2.14 -2.35
CA SER A 55 -7.67 -1.50 -3.45
C SER A 55 -8.52 -0.43 -4.14
N ASP A 56 -7.91 0.34 -5.04
CA ASP A 56 -8.66 1.24 -5.92
C ASP A 56 -9.79 0.47 -6.64
N PRO A 57 -11.02 1.02 -6.70
CA PRO A 57 -12.13 0.39 -7.41
C PRO A 57 -11.82 0.25 -8.91
N SER A 58 -12.31 -0.81 -9.54
CA SER A 58 -12.22 -0.95 -10.99
C SER A 58 -13.00 0.16 -11.70
N PRO A 59 -12.49 0.70 -12.82
CA PRO A 59 -13.20 1.71 -13.59
C PRO A 59 -14.49 1.11 -14.19
N LEU A 60 -15.54 1.94 -14.28
CA LEU A 60 -16.84 1.56 -14.86
C LEU A 60 -17.02 2.06 -16.30
N GLN A 61 -16.01 2.75 -16.83
CA GLN A 61 -15.95 3.35 -18.15
C GLN A 61 -14.47 3.50 -18.56
N ASP A 62 -14.20 3.77 -19.83
CA ASP A 62 -12.83 3.82 -20.37
C ASP A 62 -11.95 4.87 -19.66
N PHE A 63 -12.50 6.03 -19.31
CA PHE A 63 -11.78 7.08 -18.58
C PHE A 63 -12.73 7.94 -17.72
N CYS A 64 -12.18 8.52 -16.67
CA CYS A 64 -12.83 9.52 -15.84
C CYS A 64 -11.78 10.51 -15.34
N VAL A 65 -11.47 11.55 -16.14
CA VAL A 65 -10.48 12.56 -15.78
C VAL A 65 -10.94 13.31 -14.54
N ALA A 66 -10.09 13.42 -13.51
CA ALA A 66 -10.42 14.15 -12.29
C ALA A 66 -10.77 15.63 -12.57
N ASP A 67 -11.92 16.06 -12.07
CA ASP A 67 -12.33 17.46 -11.98
C ASP A 67 -11.87 18.04 -10.64
N MET A 68 -10.82 18.87 -10.69
CA MET A 68 -10.25 19.52 -9.52
C MET A 68 -11.05 20.77 -9.07
N ASP A 69 -11.97 21.26 -9.90
CA ASP A 69 -12.77 22.46 -9.63
C ASP A 69 -14.09 22.13 -8.92
N SER A 70 -14.57 20.89 -9.08
CA SER A 70 -15.77 20.37 -8.43
C SER A 70 -15.76 20.58 -6.91
N LYS A 71 -16.91 21.02 -6.38
CA LYS A 71 -17.14 21.16 -4.93
C LYS A 71 -17.70 19.91 -4.28
N VAL A 72 -18.08 18.92 -5.08
CA VAL A 72 -18.64 17.65 -4.61
C VAL A 72 -17.50 16.74 -4.16
N ARG A 73 -17.62 16.16 -2.96
CA ARG A 73 -16.66 15.20 -2.42
C ARG A 73 -17.18 13.78 -2.60
N VAL A 74 -16.35 12.93 -3.20
CA VAL A 74 -16.58 11.49 -3.41
C VAL A 74 -15.32 10.72 -3.03
N ASN A 75 -15.39 9.38 -3.01
CA ASN A 75 -14.18 8.57 -2.94
C ASN A 75 -13.43 8.66 -4.28
N GLY A 76 -12.23 9.24 -4.27
CA GLY A 76 -11.53 9.64 -5.49
C GLY A 76 -11.91 11.05 -5.93
N PHE A 77 -12.20 11.23 -7.21
CA PHE A 77 -12.56 12.53 -7.80
C PHE A 77 -13.79 12.42 -8.69
N VAL A 78 -14.57 13.50 -8.75
CA VAL A 78 -15.63 13.67 -9.75
C VAL A 78 -15.00 13.73 -11.14
N CYS A 79 -15.65 13.17 -12.15
CA CYS A 79 -15.17 13.20 -13.53
C CYS A 79 -15.49 14.54 -14.21
N LYS A 80 -14.57 15.05 -15.04
CA LYS A 80 -14.88 16.07 -16.04
C LYS A 80 -15.90 15.55 -17.06
N ASP A 81 -16.57 16.48 -17.75
CA ASP A 81 -17.37 16.14 -18.93
C ASP A 81 -16.47 15.48 -20.01
N PRO A 82 -16.78 14.25 -20.48
CA PRO A 82 -15.97 13.56 -21.47
C PRO A 82 -15.76 14.34 -22.78
N THR A 83 -16.68 15.26 -23.14
CA THR A 83 -16.62 16.05 -24.37
C THR A 83 -15.55 17.14 -24.36
N VAL A 84 -15.08 17.54 -23.17
CA VAL A 84 -14.05 18.59 -23.01
C VAL A 84 -12.66 18.02 -22.67
N VAL A 85 -12.56 16.71 -22.48
CA VAL A 85 -11.30 16.02 -22.17
C VAL A 85 -10.35 16.04 -23.36
N LYS A 86 -9.06 16.23 -23.10
CA LYS A 86 -8.01 16.30 -24.13
C LYS A 86 -6.81 15.42 -23.78
N ALA A 87 -5.90 15.23 -24.74
CA ALA A 87 -4.68 14.43 -24.54
C ALA A 87 -3.82 14.94 -23.37
N GLU A 88 -3.84 16.26 -23.14
CA GLU A 88 -3.11 16.92 -22.05
C GLU A 88 -3.59 16.47 -20.66
N ASP A 89 -4.83 15.99 -20.52
CA ASP A 89 -5.34 15.44 -19.26
C ASP A 89 -4.69 14.10 -18.88
N PHE A 90 -4.08 13.40 -19.84
CA PHE A 90 -3.42 12.09 -19.67
C PHE A 90 -1.89 12.18 -19.73
N PHE A 91 -1.33 13.39 -19.79
CA PHE A 91 0.07 13.60 -20.10
C PHE A 91 0.77 14.45 -19.03
N SER A 92 2.00 14.07 -18.70
CA SER A 92 2.93 14.93 -17.97
C SER A 92 4.34 14.72 -18.52
N THR A 93 5.16 15.78 -18.44
CA THR A 93 6.58 15.78 -18.77
C THR A 93 7.42 16.08 -17.52
N GLY A 94 8.74 15.94 -17.60
CA GLY A 94 9.69 16.36 -16.58
C GLY A 94 10.37 15.23 -15.77
N LEU A 95 10.01 13.96 -16.00
CA LEU A 95 10.69 12.81 -15.37
C LEU A 95 12.13 12.61 -15.90
N ASP A 96 12.46 13.21 -17.03
CA ASP A 96 13.80 13.27 -17.61
C ASP A 96 14.74 14.21 -16.85
N LYS A 97 14.20 15.12 -16.03
CA LYS A 97 14.97 16.11 -15.29
C LYS A 97 15.30 15.58 -13.89
N ALA A 98 16.58 15.51 -13.58
CA ALA A 98 17.03 15.16 -12.24
C ALA A 98 16.51 16.16 -11.20
N GLY A 99 15.94 15.65 -10.11
CA GLY A 99 15.54 16.46 -8.98
C GLY A 99 16.74 16.91 -8.14
N ASP A 100 16.59 18.02 -7.42
CA ASP A 100 17.61 18.51 -6.49
C ASP A 100 17.73 17.61 -5.24
N THR A 101 18.90 17.00 -5.07
CA THR A 101 19.25 16.10 -3.95
C THR A 101 20.03 16.79 -2.84
N GLY A 102 20.25 18.11 -2.88
CA GLY A 102 20.96 18.88 -1.85
C GLY A 102 20.24 19.02 -0.50
N LYS A 103 19.14 18.30 -0.30
CA LYS A 103 18.31 18.32 0.92
C LYS A 103 18.89 17.38 2.00
N LYS A 104 18.43 17.54 3.25
CA LYS A 104 18.87 16.73 4.41
C LYS A 104 18.81 15.21 4.19
N LEU A 105 17.84 14.73 3.39
CA LEU A 105 17.69 13.30 3.07
C LEU A 105 18.57 12.82 1.90
N GLY A 106 19.21 13.72 1.16
CA GLY A 106 20.03 13.37 -0.01
C GLY A 106 19.24 12.81 -1.21
N SER A 107 17.92 12.96 -1.22
CA SER A 107 17.03 12.38 -2.23
C SER A 107 15.92 13.37 -2.65
N ASN A 108 15.35 13.12 -3.83
CA ASN A 108 14.25 13.89 -4.39
C ASN A 108 13.22 12.96 -5.04
N VAL A 109 11.94 13.26 -4.85
CA VAL A 109 10.82 12.52 -5.44
C VAL A 109 10.08 13.42 -6.42
N THR A 110 9.98 12.96 -7.65
CA THR A 110 9.01 13.52 -8.60
C THR A 110 7.85 12.54 -8.72
N ALA A 111 6.77 12.82 -7.98
CA ALA A 111 5.57 11.99 -8.01
C ALA A 111 4.69 12.34 -9.21
N VAL A 112 4.19 11.32 -9.89
CA VAL A 112 3.20 11.42 -10.97
C VAL A 112 2.00 10.59 -10.55
N ASN A 113 1.11 11.22 -9.81
CA ASN A 113 -0.14 10.66 -9.33
C ASN A 113 -1.34 11.42 -9.93
N VAL A 114 -2.55 11.08 -9.49
CA VAL A 114 -3.79 11.70 -9.99
C VAL A 114 -3.82 13.23 -9.87
N ASN A 115 -3.07 13.85 -8.95
CA ASN A 115 -2.99 15.31 -8.85
C ASN A 115 -2.09 15.94 -9.93
N LYS A 116 -1.26 15.14 -10.62
CA LYS A 116 -0.36 15.58 -11.68
C LYS A 116 -0.86 15.19 -13.07
N ILE A 117 -1.37 13.97 -13.23
CA ILE A 117 -2.06 13.50 -14.43
C ILE A 117 -3.50 13.18 -14.01
N LEU A 118 -4.43 14.08 -14.31
CA LEU A 118 -5.83 13.98 -13.88
C LEU A 118 -6.53 12.75 -14.49
N GLY A 119 -6.08 12.30 -15.66
CA GLY A 119 -6.55 11.09 -16.32
C GLY A 119 -6.24 9.78 -15.61
N LEU A 120 -5.39 9.78 -14.57
CA LEU A 120 -5.14 8.59 -13.74
C LEU A 120 -6.31 8.25 -12.82
N ASN A 121 -7.27 9.16 -12.64
CA ASN A 121 -8.43 8.90 -11.81
C ASN A 121 -9.22 7.68 -12.31
N THR A 122 -9.58 6.80 -11.38
CA THR A 122 -10.21 5.48 -11.55
C THR A 122 -9.32 4.37 -12.14
N LEU A 123 -8.07 4.66 -12.54
CA LEU A 123 -7.21 3.69 -13.24
C LEU A 123 -6.32 2.85 -12.34
N GLY A 124 -6.28 3.12 -11.03
CA GLY A 124 -5.59 2.26 -10.08
C GLY A 124 -4.06 2.24 -10.19
N ILE A 125 -3.44 3.26 -10.82
CA ILE A 125 -1.98 3.32 -10.99
C ILE A 125 -1.40 4.73 -10.80
N SER A 126 -0.14 4.80 -10.37
CA SER A 126 0.66 6.03 -10.33
C SER A 126 2.17 5.72 -10.42
N MET A 127 3.02 6.75 -10.45
CA MET A 127 4.48 6.62 -10.44
C MET A 127 5.13 7.50 -9.36
N ALA A 128 6.14 7.00 -8.65
CA ALA A 128 6.90 7.74 -7.63
C ALA A 128 8.24 7.05 -7.29
N THR A 129 9.03 7.62 -6.36
CA THR A 129 10.27 7.04 -5.80
C THR A 129 10.46 7.44 -4.32
N THR A 130 11.13 6.63 -3.46
CA THR A 130 11.83 6.93 -2.16
C THR A 130 11.32 6.24 -0.84
N LEU A 131 11.96 6.55 0.32
CA LEU A 131 11.90 5.89 1.64
C LEU A 131 10.64 6.23 2.42
N HIS A 132 9.69 5.29 2.48
CA HIS A 132 8.41 5.46 3.17
C HIS A 132 7.63 4.14 3.19
N THR A 133 6.37 4.17 3.62
CA THR A 133 5.39 3.15 3.27
C THR A 133 4.27 3.75 2.43
N HIS A 134 3.69 2.93 1.56
CA HIS A 134 2.48 3.23 0.79
C HIS A 134 1.30 2.49 1.42
N PRO A 135 0.44 3.17 2.18
CA PRO A 135 -0.65 2.51 2.89
C PRO A 135 -1.72 1.90 1.97
N ARG A 136 -1.70 2.22 0.66
CA ARG A 136 -2.75 1.84 -0.31
C ARG A 136 -2.21 1.29 -1.64
N ALA A 137 -0.92 0.95 -1.73
CA ALA A 137 -0.34 0.43 -2.96
C ALA A 137 0.88 -0.44 -2.75
N THR A 138 1.04 -1.45 -3.59
CA THR A 138 2.33 -2.10 -3.85
C THR A 138 3.14 -1.22 -4.79
N GLU A 139 4.45 -1.14 -4.57
CA GLU A 139 5.40 -0.46 -5.46
C GLU A 139 6.28 -1.49 -6.18
N ILE A 140 6.51 -1.30 -7.48
CA ILE A 140 7.55 -1.98 -8.24
C ILE A 140 8.55 -0.93 -8.74
N LEU A 141 9.82 -1.10 -8.42
CA LEU A 141 10.88 -0.14 -8.69
C LEU A 141 11.92 -0.73 -9.63
N THR A 142 12.32 0.04 -10.65
CA THR A 142 13.41 -0.28 -11.57
C THR A 142 14.51 0.77 -11.49
N VAL A 143 15.77 0.34 -11.39
CA VAL A 143 16.92 1.27 -11.46
C VAL A 143 17.24 1.58 -12.92
N ILE A 144 17.31 2.86 -13.27
CA ILE A 144 17.63 3.31 -14.64
C ILE A 144 19.06 3.87 -14.75
N GLU A 145 19.65 4.30 -13.64
CA GLU A 145 21.04 4.75 -13.56
C GLU A 145 21.64 4.47 -12.17
N GLY A 146 22.91 4.09 -12.12
CA GLY A 146 23.64 3.88 -10.87
C GLY A 146 23.33 2.56 -10.16
N GLN A 147 23.44 2.57 -8.84
CA GLN A 147 23.17 1.42 -7.96
C GLN A 147 22.36 1.86 -6.74
N LEU A 148 21.45 1.01 -6.29
CA LEU A 148 20.52 1.31 -5.20
C LEU A 148 20.42 0.13 -4.25
N PHE A 149 20.75 0.35 -2.98
CA PHE A 149 20.51 -0.61 -1.92
C PHE A 149 19.07 -0.47 -1.44
N VAL A 150 18.27 -1.51 -1.58
CA VAL A 150 16.85 -1.48 -1.23
C VAL A 150 16.50 -2.56 -0.22
N GLY A 151 15.40 -2.37 0.50
CA GLY A 151 14.82 -3.43 1.32
C GLY A 151 13.47 -3.09 1.92
N PHE A 152 12.77 -4.12 2.41
CA PHE A 152 11.54 -3.97 3.20
C PHE A 152 11.56 -4.88 4.42
N VAL A 153 10.76 -4.50 5.42
CA VAL A 153 10.62 -5.24 6.68
C VAL A 153 9.21 -5.83 6.76
N THR A 154 9.11 -7.12 7.09
CA THR A 154 7.81 -7.78 7.26
C THR A 154 7.09 -7.29 8.51
N SER A 155 5.77 -7.46 8.55
CA SER A 155 4.99 -7.34 9.78
C SER A 155 5.47 -8.30 10.88
N ASN A 156 5.02 -8.06 12.10
CA ASN A 156 5.34 -8.90 13.25
C ASN A 156 4.89 -10.35 12.98
N SER A 157 5.75 -11.30 13.32
CA SER A 157 5.49 -12.74 13.30
C SER A 157 6.03 -13.38 14.58
N ASP A 158 5.75 -14.66 14.81
CA ASP A 158 6.31 -15.41 15.95
C ASP A 158 7.85 -15.41 15.96
N ASN A 159 8.48 -15.20 14.79
CA ASN A 159 9.93 -15.10 14.63
C ASN A 159 10.43 -13.65 14.50
N GLY A 160 9.62 -12.67 14.89
CA GLY A 160 9.92 -11.24 14.78
C GLY A 160 9.72 -10.67 13.38
N ASN A 161 10.29 -9.47 13.16
CA ASN A 161 10.27 -8.78 11.87
C ASN A 161 11.48 -9.21 11.03
N ARG A 162 11.24 -9.64 9.79
CA ARG A 162 12.29 -10.06 8.86
C ARG A 162 12.60 -8.95 7.87
N LEU A 163 13.89 -8.68 7.68
CA LEU A 163 14.40 -7.76 6.65
C LEU A 163 14.74 -8.52 5.36
N PHE A 164 14.22 -8.04 4.23
CA PHE A 164 14.62 -8.46 2.88
C PHE A 164 15.38 -7.33 2.21
N THR A 165 16.56 -7.60 1.64
CA THR A 165 17.40 -6.57 1.00
C THR A 165 18.02 -7.06 -0.30
N LYS A 166 18.37 -6.09 -1.16
CA LYS A 166 19.14 -6.33 -2.38
C LYS A 166 19.92 -5.07 -2.79
N MET A 167 21.09 -5.27 -3.38
CA MET A 167 21.76 -4.23 -4.16
C MET A 167 21.28 -4.34 -5.61
N LEU A 168 20.59 -3.32 -6.09
CA LEU A 168 20.11 -3.21 -7.46
C LEU A 168 21.11 -2.43 -8.31
N LYS A 169 21.29 -2.88 -9.56
CA LYS A 169 22.03 -2.19 -10.62
C LYS A 169 21.07 -1.71 -11.70
N LYS A 170 21.54 -0.87 -12.61
CA LYS A 170 20.77 -0.47 -13.80
C LYS A 170 20.11 -1.67 -14.49
N GLY A 171 18.80 -1.60 -14.66
CA GLY A 171 17.95 -2.64 -15.26
C GLY A 171 17.32 -3.61 -14.25
N ASP A 172 17.81 -3.65 -13.01
CA ASP A 172 17.25 -4.53 -11.98
C ASP A 172 15.91 -3.97 -11.45
N VAL A 173 15.04 -4.89 -11.05
CA VAL A 173 13.68 -4.61 -10.55
C VAL A 173 13.50 -5.19 -9.15
N PHE A 174 12.76 -4.49 -8.29
CA PHE A 174 12.41 -4.95 -6.95
C PHE A 174 10.97 -4.55 -6.58
N VAL A 175 10.28 -5.39 -5.81
CA VAL A 175 8.88 -5.18 -5.42
C VAL A 175 8.79 -4.92 -3.91
N PHE A 176 8.04 -3.89 -3.53
CA PHE A 176 7.71 -3.55 -2.16
C PHE A 176 6.22 -3.81 -1.91
N PRO A 177 5.87 -4.80 -1.05
CA PRO A 177 4.48 -5.10 -0.74
C PRO A 177 3.75 -3.92 -0.08
N GLU A 178 2.47 -3.79 -0.38
CA GLU A 178 1.59 -2.76 0.17
C GLU A 178 1.66 -2.67 1.71
N GLY A 179 1.76 -1.44 2.22
CA GLY A 179 1.75 -1.14 3.64
C GLY A 179 3.06 -1.45 4.38
N LEU A 180 4.01 -2.19 3.80
CA LEU A 180 5.26 -2.52 4.48
C LEU A 180 6.25 -1.35 4.47
N ILE A 181 6.95 -1.18 5.59
CA ILE A 181 8.07 -0.25 5.70
C ILE A 181 9.18 -0.73 4.76
N HIS A 182 9.60 0.13 3.84
CA HIS A 182 10.70 -0.15 2.92
C HIS A 182 11.60 1.08 2.77
N PHE A 183 12.79 0.86 2.23
CA PHE A 183 13.81 1.88 2.04
C PHE A 183 14.59 1.71 0.75
N GLN A 184 15.17 2.81 0.31
CA GLN A 184 16.19 2.87 -0.71
C GLN A 184 17.33 3.75 -0.20
N PHE A 185 18.56 3.30 -0.44
CA PHE A 185 19.79 3.94 0.01
C PHE A 185 20.82 3.86 -1.10
N ASN A 186 21.46 4.99 -1.41
CA ASN A 186 22.57 5.02 -2.36
C ASN A 186 23.90 4.97 -1.58
N PRO A 187 24.62 3.83 -1.57
CA PRO A 187 25.91 3.73 -0.90
C PRO A 187 27.07 4.32 -1.74
N GLY A 188 26.82 4.67 -3.00
CA GLY A 188 27.83 5.20 -3.91
C GLY A 188 28.03 6.72 -3.79
N HIS A 189 29.06 7.22 -4.48
CA HIS A 189 29.37 8.65 -4.55
C HIS A 189 28.79 9.35 -5.79
N THR A 190 28.11 8.61 -6.67
CA THR A 190 27.46 9.13 -7.87
C THR A 190 25.95 9.11 -7.67
N ASN A 191 25.25 9.98 -8.40
CA ASN A 191 23.78 9.97 -8.40
C ASN A 191 23.25 8.63 -8.92
N THR A 192 22.11 8.22 -8.37
CA THR A 192 21.37 7.02 -8.76
C THR A 192 19.94 7.44 -9.09
N VAL A 193 19.39 6.89 -10.17
CA VAL A 193 18.04 7.18 -10.61
C VAL A 193 17.24 5.88 -10.73
N ALA A 194 16.03 5.90 -10.19
CA ALA A 194 15.08 4.81 -10.29
C ALA A 194 13.70 5.33 -10.67
N ILE A 195 12.84 4.44 -11.15
CA ILE A 195 11.43 4.71 -11.44
C ILE A 195 10.60 3.66 -10.72
N GLY A 196 9.66 4.10 -9.88
CA GLY A 196 8.67 3.25 -9.23
C GLY A 196 7.30 3.43 -9.87
N ALA A 197 6.59 2.32 -10.06
CA ALA A 197 5.18 2.28 -10.42
C ALA A 197 4.38 1.69 -9.26
N LEU A 198 3.17 2.21 -9.02
CA LEU A 198 2.36 1.87 -7.86
C LEU A 198 0.96 1.45 -8.27
N SER A 199 0.39 0.49 -7.54
CA SER A 199 -0.94 -0.07 -7.79
C SER A 199 -2.10 0.74 -7.19
N SER A 200 -1.99 2.07 -7.18
CA SER A 200 -3.09 2.98 -6.84
C SER A 200 -2.88 4.34 -7.50
N GLN A 201 -3.97 5.02 -7.86
CA GLN A 201 -3.97 6.41 -8.33
C GLN A 201 -3.48 7.39 -7.25
N ASN A 202 -3.66 7.01 -5.98
CA ASN A 202 -3.26 7.77 -4.81
C ASN A 202 -2.70 6.84 -3.72
N PRO A 203 -1.45 6.37 -3.87
CA PRO A 203 -0.84 5.38 -2.98
C PRO A 203 -0.68 5.92 -1.55
N GLY A 204 -0.54 7.24 -1.41
CA GLY A 204 -0.13 7.90 -0.17
C GLY A 204 1.33 7.60 0.17
N THR A 205 1.92 8.41 1.03
CA THR A 205 3.30 8.27 1.45
C THR A 205 3.39 8.60 2.93
N ILE A 206 3.94 7.68 3.72
CA ILE A 206 4.25 7.90 5.14
C ILE A 206 5.76 7.83 5.31
N THR A 207 6.40 9.00 5.35
CA THR A 207 7.81 9.12 5.73
C THR A 207 7.92 8.86 7.23
N ILE A 208 8.33 7.65 7.61
CA ILE A 208 8.24 7.13 8.99
C ILE A 208 8.78 8.13 10.03
N ALA A 209 10.01 8.60 9.85
CA ALA A 209 10.63 9.50 10.82
C ALA A 209 9.89 10.85 10.94
N ASN A 210 9.44 11.42 9.82
CA ASN A 210 8.66 12.66 9.84
C ASN A 210 7.26 12.46 10.44
N ALA A 211 6.62 11.30 10.20
CA ALA A 211 5.32 10.98 10.78
C ALA A 211 5.40 10.75 12.29
N VAL A 212 6.49 10.19 12.79
CA VAL A 212 6.70 9.91 14.22
C VAL A 212 7.21 11.15 14.96
N PHE A 213 8.21 11.85 14.42
CA PHE A 213 8.92 12.92 15.11
C PHE A 213 8.55 14.34 14.65
N GLY A 214 7.96 14.50 13.47
CA GLY A 214 7.63 15.80 12.85
C GLY A 214 6.12 16.03 12.63
N SER A 215 5.25 15.23 13.25
CA SER A 215 3.79 15.39 13.09
C SER A 215 3.31 16.72 13.66
N LYS A 216 2.17 17.22 13.14
CA LYS A 216 1.52 18.44 13.63
C LYS A 216 0.05 18.15 13.94
N PRO A 217 -0.38 18.18 15.22
CA PRO A 217 0.44 18.39 16.43
C PRO A 217 1.47 17.25 16.67
N PRO A 218 2.56 17.51 17.44
CA PRO A 218 3.57 16.50 17.74
C PRO A 218 2.99 15.38 18.63
N ILE A 219 3.45 14.15 18.44
CA ILE A 219 3.19 13.06 19.40
C ILE A 219 3.89 13.41 20.72
N SER A 220 3.23 13.14 21.84
CA SER A 220 3.78 13.39 23.17
C SER A 220 5.14 12.71 23.34
N ASP A 221 6.10 13.48 23.87
CA ASP A 221 7.43 13.04 24.28
C ASP A 221 7.38 11.83 25.23
N GLU A 222 6.40 11.78 26.14
CA GLU A 222 6.17 10.66 27.06
C GLU A 222 5.77 9.38 26.33
N VAL A 223 4.85 9.49 25.37
CA VAL A 223 4.41 8.36 24.54
C VAL A 223 5.57 7.82 23.73
N LEU A 224 6.33 8.70 23.08
CA LEU A 224 7.49 8.31 22.27
C LEU A 224 8.63 7.75 23.14
N ALA A 225 8.93 8.35 24.29
CA ALA A 225 9.96 7.86 25.20
C ALA A 225 9.63 6.43 25.66
N LYS A 226 8.34 6.16 25.98
CA LYS A 226 7.88 4.83 26.33
C LYS A 226 7.95 3.85 25.16
N ALA A 227 7.52 4.26 23.97
CA ALA A 227 7.48 3.41 22.78
C ALA A 227 8.89 3.05 22.27
N PHE A 228 9.81 4.01 22.27
CA PHE A 228 11.20 3.83 21.84
C PHE A 228 12.12 3.34 22.96
N GLN A 229 11.64 3.28 24.21
CA GLN A 229 12.40 2.84 25.39
C GLN A 229 13.65 3.68 25.65
N VAL A 230 13.53 5.00 25.46
CA VAL A 230 14.59 6.00 25.68
C VAL A 230 14.09 7.10 26.60
N ASP A 231 14.98 7.98 27.05
CA ASP A 231 14.58 9.14 27.85
C ASP A 231 13.97 10.26 26.99
N LYS A 232 13.24 11.17 27.66
CA LYS A 232 12.58 12.30 26.99
C LYS A 232 13.53 13.23 26.26
N LYS A 233 14.76 13.46 26.76
CA LYS A 233 15.70 14.37 26.09
C LYS A 233 16.15 13.81 24.74
N THR A 234 16.28 12.49 24.65
CA THR A 234 16.56 11.82 23.37
C THR A 234 15.40 12.03 22.38
N ILE A 235 14.15 11.95 22.85
CA ILE A 235 12.97 12.24 22.01
C ILE A 235 12.91 13.71 21.60
N ASP A 236 13.11 14.64 22.53
CA ASP A 236 13.12 16.08 22.23
C ASP A 236 14.17 16.41 21.17
N TRP A 237 15.35 15.79 21.27
CA TRP A 237 16.41 15.92 20.27
C TRP A 237 15.99 15.37 18.90
N LEU A 238 15.34 14.19 18.86
CA LEU A 238 14.84 13.59 17.62
C LEU A 238 13.75 14.46 16.98
N GLN A 239 12.78 14.95 17.76
CA GLN A 239 11.72 15.85 17.29
C GLN A 239 12.30 17.16 16.73
N ALA A 240 13.34 17.71 17.35
CA ALA A 240 14.02 18.91 16.85
C ALA A 240 14.74 18.71 15.50
N GLN A 241 14.89 17.47 15.01
CA GLN A 241 15.48 17.20 13.69
C GLN A 241 14.51 17.33 12.51
N PHE A 242 13.20 17.43 12.77
CA PHE A 242 12.11 17.41 11.80
C PHE A 242 11.23 18.67 11.91
#